data_AF-A0A2N0LTI3-F1
#
_entry.id   AF-A0A2N0LTI3-F1
#
_cell.length_a   1.000
_cell.length_b   1.000
_cell.length_c   1.000
_cell.angle_alpha   90.00
_cell.angle_beta   90.00
_cell.angle_gamma   90.00
#
_symmetry.space_group_name_H-M   'P 1'
#
loop_
_entity.id
_entity.type
_entity.pdbx_description
1 polymer ?
#
loop_
_entity_poly.entity_id
_entity_poly.type
_entity_poly.pdbx_seq_one_letter_code
_entity_poly.pdbx_strand_id
1 'polypeptide(L)'
;MLHAYVWVDNPLGVFHMWNSNLPPLSSPDDIRSRSINVPPGTVAVAIQQFSHQEAHIMVGQTVAWTNADGVPHTVTSGSRGEAEQGFDSGNMATGQSFALRFDQPGEYPYTCTLHPNMNGTVTVVEPITLDPKIYDAYVGQYEIASLSSVITVTKENDRLFVHPTGEAKAELFPESETQYFVPEFGAQTVFIKNDKGEVTGLVVHFGGQDYPGTKIR
;
A
#
# COMPACT_ATOMS: atom_id res chain seq x y z
N MET A 1 -9.17 -36.34 19.64
CA MET A 1 -8.66 -35.42 20.69
C MET A 1 -7.94 -34.31 19.97
N LEU A 2 -8.42 -33.07 20.05
CA LEU A 2 -7.69 -31.91 19.53
C LEU A 2 -6.76 -31.42 20.63
N HIS A 3 -5.46 -31.41 20.38
CA HIS A 3 -4.52 -30.60 21.16
C HIS A 3 -4.40 -29.25 20.46
N ALA A 4 -4.84 -28.20 21.13
CA ALA A 4 -4.54 -26.83 20.73
C ALA A 4 -3.32 -26.36 21.55
N TYR A 5 -2.28 -25.94 20.86
CA TYR A 5 -1.22 -25.11 21.46
C TYR A 5 -1.44 -23.68 21.00
N VAL A 6 -1.52 -22.78 21.98
CA VAL A 6 -1.49 -21.32 21.78
C VAL A 6 -0.12 -20.84 22.20
N TRP A 7 0.54 -20.09 21.34
CA TRP A 7 1.61 -19.16 21.71
C TRP A 7 1.20 -17.76 21.27
N VAL A 8 1.39 -16.81 22.19
CA VAL A 8 0.83 -15.45 22.16
C VAL A 8 1.84 -14.47 21.53
N ASP A 9 1.28 -13.35 21.05
CA ASP A 9 1.90 -12.05 20.72
C ASP A 9 2.34 -11.81 19.26
N ASN A 10 1.41 -11.33 18.42
CA ASN A 10 1.73 -10.46 17.29
C ASN A 10 0.67 -9.33 17.20
N PRO A 11 1.03 -8.03 17.26
CA PRO A 11 0.06 -6.93 17.44
C PRO A 11 -0.81 -6.62 16.21
N LEU A 12 -0.70 -7.34 15.10
CA LEU A 12 -1.50 -7.09 13.89
C LEU A 12 -2.50 -8.20 13.55
N GLY A 13 -2.78 -9.11 14.50
CA GLY A 13 -3.67 -10.25 14.30
C GLY A 13 -5.15 -9.88 14.13
N VAL A 14 -5.64 -9.84 12.89
CA VAL A 14 -7.02 -10.19 12.58
C VAL A 14 -7.01 -11.28 11.51
N PHE A 15 -7.30 -12.51 11.93
CA PHE A 15 -7.55 -13.64 11.05
C PHE A 15 -8.97 -13.54 10.48
N HIS A 16 -9.12 -13.56 9.15
CA HIS A 16 -10.37 -13.95 8.51
C HIS A 16 -10.27 -15.42 8.12
N MET A 17 -10.69 -16.33 9.01
CA MET A 17 -11.01 -17.70 8.62
C MET A 17 -12.44 -17.71 8.07
N TRP A 18 -12.59 -17.68 6.75
CA TRP A 18 -13.90 -17.94 6.14
C TRP A 18 -14.17 -19.45 6.22
N ASN A 19 -14.94 -19.86 7.23
CA ASN A 19 -15.52 -21.19 7.34
C ASN A 19 -17.03 -21.07 7.16
N SER A 20 -17.54 -21.51 6.01
CA SER A 20 -18.95 -21.42 5.63
C SER A 20 -19.91 -22.27 6.48
N ASN A 21 -19.39 -23.05 7.43
CA ASN A 21 -20.17 -23.89 8.35
C ASN A 21 -20.13 -23.43 9.82
N LEU A 22 -19.45 -22.32 10.14
CA LEU A 22 -19.46 -21.76 11.50
C LEU A 22 -20.16 -20.39 11.48
N PRO A 23 -21.19 -20.16 12.32
CA PRO A 23 -21.72 -18.81 12.50
C PRO A 23 -20.59 -17.90 13.00
N PRO A 24 -20.51 -16.64 12.54
CA PRO A 24 -19.43 -15.75 12.96
C PRO A 24 -19.48 -15.57 14.48
N LEU A 25 -18.33 -15.72 15.15
CA LEU A 25 -18.18 -15.55 16.61
C LEU A 25 -18.37 -14.09 17.06
N SER A 26 -18.65 -13.17 16.14
CA SER A 26 -18.86 -11.75 16.40
C SER A 26 -19.83 -11.17 15.37
N SER A 27 -20.55 -10.11 15.74
CA SER A 27 -21.49 -9.48 14.81
C SER A 27 -20.74 -8.79 13.66
N PRO A 28 -21.35 -8.66 12.47
CA PRO A 28 -20.77 -7.89 11.37
C PRO A 28 -20.39 -6.44 11.76
N ASP A 29 -21.10 -5.85 12.71
CA ASP A 29 -20.84 -4.49 13.20
C ASP A 29 -19.62 -4.42 14.14
N ASP A 30 -19.36 -5.49 14.92
CA ASP A 30 -18.12 -5.63 15.72
C ASP A 30 -16.88 -5.85 14.84
N ILE A 31 -17.05 -6.47 13.67
CA ILE A 31 -15.98 -6.66 12.68
C ILE A 31 -15.65 -5.33 12.01
N ARG A 32 -16.67 -4.52 11.65
CA ARG A 32 -16.50 -3.21 11.02
C ARG A 32 -15.93 -2.15 11.95
N SER A 33 -16.10 -2.29 13.26
CA SER A 33 -15.60 -1.35 14.27
C SER A 33 -14.19 -1.67 14.78
N ARG A 34 -13.64 -2.86 14.48
CA ARG A 34 -12.23 -3.18 14.72
C ARG A 34 -11.37 -2.52 13.65
N SER A 35 -10.97 -1.28 13.91
CA SER A 35 -9.83 -0.68 13.22
C SER A 35 -8.62 -1.58 13.42
N ILE A 36 -8.14 -2.19 12.34
CA ILE A 36 -6.79 -2.74 12.33
C ILE A 36 -5.90 -1.52 12.51
N ASN A 37 -5.19 -1.41 13.64
CA ASN A 37 -4.24 -0.35 13.86
C ASN A 37 -3.01 -0.63 12.99
N VAL A 38 -3.18 -0.50 11.68
CA VAL A 38 -2.09 -0.49 10.72
C VAL A 38 -1.31 0.79 11.02
N PRO A 39 -0.05 0.70 11.48
CA PRO A 39 0.72 1.88 11.78
C PRO A 39 0.73 2.80 10.56
N PRO A 40 0.50 4.12 10.73
CA PRO A 40 0.61 5.07 9.63
C PRO A 40 1.91 4.87 8.85
N GLY A 41 1.83 4.85 7.52
CA GLY A 41 2.98 4.56 6.66
C GLY A 41 3.28 3.07 6.48
N THR A 42 2.29 2.19 6.67
CA THR A 42 2.40 0.76 6.32
C THR A 42 1.62 0.47 5.04
N VAL A 43 2.27 -0.18 4.07
CA VAL A 43 1.63 -0.73 2.87
C VAL A 43 1.40 -2.23 3.07
N ALA A 44 0.15 -2.67 2.93
CA ALA A 44 -0.24 -4.06 3.11
C ALA A 44 -0.20 -4.82 1.79
N VAL A 45 0.42 -6.01 1.81
CA VAL A 45 0.54 -6.91 0.66
C VAL A 45 -0.04 -8.28 1.01
N ALA A 46 -0.97 -8.78 0.21
CA ALA A 46 -1.51 -10.13 0.39
C ALA A 46 -0.77 -11.13 -0.49
N ILE A 47 -0.28 -12.22 0.11
CA ILE A 47 0.15 -13.42 -0.62
C ILE A 47 -1.10 -14.26 -0.86
N GLN A 48 -1.53 -14.34 -2.11
CA GLN A 48 -2.70 -15.08 -2.52
C GLN A 48 -2.49 -15.64 -3.93
N GLN A 49 -3.16 -16.75 -4.23
CA GLN A 49 -3.08 -17.41 -5.54
C GLN A 49 -1.64 -17.76 -5.94
N PHE A 50 -0.79 -18.12 -4.96
CA PHE A 50 0.62 -18.40 -5.18
C PHE A 50 1.34 -17.23 -5.88
N SER A 51 1.08 -16.01 -5.41
CA SER A 51 1.67 -14.79 -5.98
C SER A 51 2.24 -13.86 -4.90
N HIS A 52 3.42 -13.31 -5.18
CA HIS A 52 3.96 -12.13 -4.49
C HIS A 52 3.62 -10.90 -5.31
N GLN A 53 3.11 -9.86 -4.67
CA GLN A 53 2.79 -8.59 -5.34
C GLN A 53 3.93 -7.61 -5.15
N GLU A 54 4.24 -6.83 -6.19
CA GLU A 54 5.15 -5.70 -6.07
C GLU A 54 4.65 -4.70 -5.03
N ALA A 55 5.58 -4.11 -4.27
CA ALA A 55 5.27 -3.01 -3.37
C ALA A 55 6.11 -1.80 -3.74
N HIS A 56 5.47 -0.63 -3.80
CA HIS A 56 6.15 0.64 -3.98
C HIS A 56 5.91 1.48 -2.74
N ILE A 57 6.98 1.90 -2.07
CA ILE A 57 6.92 2.64 -0.81
C ILE A 57 7.96 3.76 -0.79
N MET A 58 7.82 4.66 0.17
CA MET A 58 8.80 5.70 0.44
C MET A 58 9.77 5.28 1.55
N VAL A 59 10.96 5.88 1.55
CA VAL A 59 11.92 5.72 2.65
C VAL A 59 11.25 5.98 4.00
N GLY A 60 11.44 5.05 4.93
CA GLY A 60 10.89 5.07 6.28
C GLY A 60 9.52 4.39 6.43
N GLN A 61 8.91 3.92 5.34
CA GLN A 61 7.66 3.16 5.38
C GLN A 61 7.87 1.66 5.66
N THR A 62 6.78 0.99 6.05
CA THR A 62 6.75 -0.44 6.35
C THR A 62 5.95 -1.18 5.28
N VAL A 63 6.42 -2.36 4.85
CA VAL A 63 5.59 -3.32 4.11
C VAL A 63 5.15 -4.41 5.07
N ALA A 64 3.86 -4.76 5.05
CA ALA A 64 3.29 -5.86 5.82
C ALA A 64 2.71 -6.91 4.87
N TRP A 65 3.33 -8.07 4.80
CA TRP A 65 2.84 -9.22 4.04
C TRP A 65 1.93 -10.08 4.89
N THR A 66 0.82 -10.54 4.34
CA THR A 66 -0.07 -11.54 4.98
C THR A 66 -0.24 -12.73 4.06
N ASN A 67 -0.02 -13.95 4.59
CA ASN A 67 -0.34 -15.17 3.87
C ASN A 67 -1.87 -15.40 3.87
N ALA A 68 -2.54 -15.17 2.75
CA ALA A 68 -3.97 -15.43 2.57
C ALA A 68 -4.24 -16.78 1.89
N ASP A 69 -3.21 -17.49 1.42
CA ASP A 69 -3.33 -18.82 0.84
C ASP A 69 -3.49 -19.93 1.91
N GLY A 70 -4.02 -21.07 1.48
CA GLY A 70 -4.23 -22.24 2.34
C GLY A 70 -2.97 -23.07 2.62
N VAL A 71 -1.81 -22.65 2.10
CA VAL A 71 -0.52 -23.33 2.26
C VAL A 71 0.54 -22.36 2.79
N PRO A 72 1.61 -22.84 3.46
CA PRO A 72 2.66 -21.97 3.95
C PRO A 72 3.45 -21.27 2.83
N HIS A 73 3.92 -20.05 3.14
CA HIS A 73 4.76 -19.23 2.27
C HIS A 73 5.89 -18.57 3.04
N THR A 74 6.83 -17.93 2.34
CA THR A 74 7.92 -17.15 2.94
C THR A 74 8.06 -15.84 2.18
N VAL A 75 8.53 -14.79 2.85
CA VAL A 75 8.98 -13.53 2.28
C VAL A 75 10.47 -13.44 2.57
N THR A 76 11.28 -13.83 1.59
CA THR A 76 12.74 -13.99 1.75
C THR A 76 13.46 -13.14 0.73
N SER A 77 14.46 -12.37 1.14
CA SER A 77 15.33 -11.65 0.19
C SER A 77 15.92 -12.63 -0.82
N GLY A 78 15.95 -12.23 -2.09
CA GLY A 78 16.46 -13.04 -3.19
C GLY A 78 15.46 -13.21 -4.31
N SER A 79 15.76 -14.12 -5.23
CA SER A 79 14.99 -14.27 -6.46
C SER A 79 14.98 -15.70 -6.95
N ARG A 80 13.96 -16.06 -7.74
CA ARG A 80 13.82 -17.38 -8.39
C ARG A 80 13.83 -18.56 -7.40
N GLY A 81 13.31 -18.35 -6.19
CA GLY A 81 13.30 -19.34 -5.11
C GLY A 81 14.62 -19.47 -4.36
N GLU A 82 15.65 -18.70 -4.73
CA GLU A 82 16.94 -18.69 -4.05
C GLU A 82 16.99 -17.56 -3.01
N ALA A 83 17.28 -17.92 -1.77
CA ALA A 83 17.47 -16.97 -0.69
C ALA A 83 18.84 -16.29 -0.80
N GLU A 84 18.86 -14.99 -0.57
CA GLU A 84 20.04 -14.15 -0.49
C GLU A 84 20.20 -13.55 0.91
N GLN A 85 21.34 -12.91 1.18
CA GLN A 85 21.52 -12.21 2.44
C GLN A 85 20.54 -11.03 2.54
N GLY A 86 19.79 -10.97 3.63
CA GLY A 86 18.79 -9.93 3.84
C GLY A 86 17.76 -10.35 4.88
N PHE A 87 16.49 -10.06 4.60
CA PHE A 87 15.37 -10.45 5.44
C PHE A 87 14.86 -11.84 5.07
N ASP A 88 14.34 -12.55 6.07
CA ASP A 88 13.63 -13.82 5.93
C ASP A 88 12.52 -13.86 6.98
N SER A 89 11.27 -14.01 6.52
CA SER A 89 10.12 -14.16 7.41
C SER A 89 10.08 -15.51 8.14
N GLY A 90 10.85 -16.50 7.67
CA GLY A 90 10.60 -17.91 7.92
C GLY A 90 9.27 -18.35 7.33
N ASN A 91 8.84 -19.57 7.68
CA ASN A 91 7.55 -20.11 7.25
C ASN A 91 6.39 -19.32 7.85
N MET A 92 5.61 -18.68 7.00
CA MET A 92 4.34 -18.04 7.31
C MET A 92 3.20 -19.02 7.02
N ALA A 93 2.55 -19.51 8.06
CA ALA A 93 1.30 -20.28 7.95
C ALA A 93 0.14 -19.39 7.46
N THR A 94 -0.97 -20.01 7.06
CA THR A 94 -2.19 -19.30 6.65
C THR A 94 -2.62 -18.28 7.71
N GLY A 95 -2.85 -17.05 7.28
CA GLY A 95 -3.22 -15.90 8.10
C GLY A 95 -2.08 -15.24 8.86
N GLN A 96 -0.84 -15.77 8.81
CA GLN A 96 0.30 -15.11 9.44
C GLN A 96 0.78 -13.91 8.62
N SER A 97 1.34 -12.93 9.35
CA SER A 97 1.88 -11.71 8.76
C SER A 97 3.33 -11.49 9.18
N PHE A 98 4.11 -10.93 8.25
CA PHE A 98 5.47 -10.46 8.44
C PHE A 98 5.52 -9.00 8.03
N ALA A 99 6.24 -8.16 8.77
CA ALA A 99 6.34 -6.74 8.45
C ALA A 99 7.78 -6.26 8.57
N LEU A 100 8.21 -5.42 7.63
CA LEU A 100 9.55 -4.85 7.59
C LEU A 100 9.52 -3.38 7.17
N ARG A 101 10.25 -2.55 7.91
CA ARG A 101 10.47 -1.14 7.60
C ARG A 101 11.70 -0.97 6.72
N PHE A 102 11.59 -0.13 5.69
CA PHE A 102 12.66 0.13 4.74
C PHE A 102 13.16 1.56 4.90
N ASP A 103 14.41 1.71 5.35
CA ASP A 103 15.01 3.02 5.66
C ASP A 103 15.99 3.51 4.60
N GLN A 104 16.17 2.78 3.51
CA GLN A 104 17.08 3.15 2.42
C GLN A 104 16.34 3.02 1.08
N PRO A 105 16.56 3.95 0.14
CA PRO A 105 16.01 3.83 -1.19
C PRO A 105 16.68 2.68 -1.94
N GLY A 106 15.93 2.02 -2.83
CA GLY A 106 16.43 0.91 -3.64
C GLY A 106 15.36 -0.12 -3.98
N GLU A 107 15.76 -1.12 -4.76
CA GLU A 107 14.94 -2.29 -5.08
C GLU A 107 15.35 -3.46 -4.19
N TYR A 108 14.36 -4.09 -3.55
CA TYR A 108 14.53 -5.23 -2.66
C TYR A 108 13.77 -6.42 -3.24
N PRO A 109 14.41 -7.23 -4.09
CA PRO A 109 13.79 -8.44 -4.62
C PRO A 109 13.57 -9.45 -3.49
N TYR A 110 12.45 -10.14 -3.57
CA TYR A 110 12.11 -11.19 -2.63
C TYR A 110 11.36 -12.34 -3.29
N THR A 111 11.50 -13.53 -2.71
CA THR A 111 10.99 -14.77 -3.24
C THR A 111 10.38 -15.63 -2.13
N CYS A 112 9.58 -16.62 -2.54
CA CYS A 112 9.15 -17.70 -1.67
C CYS A 112 10.07 -18.91 -1.89
N THR A 113 10.79 -19.34 -0.86
CA THR A 113 11.70 -20.48 -0.93
C THR A 113 10.99 -21.83 -1.09
N LEU A 114 9.68 -21.88 -0.82
CA LEU A 114 8.84 -23.08 -1.01
C LEU A 114 8.28 -23.20 -2.43
N HIS A 115 8.13 -22.08 -3.14
CA HIS A 115 7.54 -22.02 -4.47
C HIS A 115 8.39 -21.07 -5.35
N PRO A 116 9.38 -21.60 -6.10
CA PRO A 116 10.40 -20.78 -6.77
C PRO A 116 9.90 -19.74 -7.77
N ASN A 117 8.66 -19.89 -8.25
CA ASN A 117 8.04 -18.97 -9.20
C ASN A 117 7.39 -17.74 -8.52
N MET A 118 7.22 -17.75 -7.20
CA MET A 118 6.70 -16.62 -6.44
C MET A 118 7.82 -15.61 -6.20
N ASN A 119 7.76 -14.49 -6.90
CA ASN A 119 8.75 -13.43 -6.84
C ASN A 119 8.03 -12.08 -6.78
N GLY A 120 8.62 -11.14 -6.08
CA GLY A 120 8.19 -9.74 -6.06
C GLY A 120 9.36 -8.84 -5.70
N THR A 121 9.14 -7.53 -5.77
CA THR A 121 10.11 -6.51 -5.43
C THR A 121 9.45 -5.48 -4.53
N VAL A 122 10.16 -5.03 -3.49
CA VAL A 122 9.82 -3.78 -2.82
C VAL A 122 10.69 -2.69 -3.43
N THR A 123 10.07 -1.71 -4.08
CA THR A 123 10.72 -0.50 -4.56
C THR A 123 10.58 0.59 -3.51
N VAL A 124 11.70 1.11 -3.02
CA VAL A 124 11.75 2.16 -2.00
C VAL A 124 12.29 3.43 -2.64
N VAL A 125 11.50 4.48 -2.64
CA VAL A 125 11.85 5.78 -3.26
C VAL A 125 12.08 6.83 -2.18
N GLU A 126 13.08 7.68 -2.36
CA GLU A 126 13.28 8.86 -1.52
C GLU A 126 12.45 10.03 -2.08
N PRO A 127 11.54 10.65 -1.30
CA PRO A 127 10.78 11.80 -1.77
C PRO A 127 11.72 12.97 -2.01
N ILE A 128 11.49 13.73 -3.08
CA ILE A 128 12.24 14.96 -3.29
C ILE A 128 11.77 16.06 -2.33
N THR A 129 12.68 16.92 -1.90
CA THR A 129 12.31 18.08 -1.08
C THR A 129 11.88 19.22 -2.01
N LEU A 130 10.65 19.73 -1.81
CA LEU A 130 10.09 20.85 -2.55
C LEU A 130 9.78 22.02 -1.60
N ASP A 131 9.75 23.26 -2.11
CA ASP A 131 9.26 24.40 -1.33
C ASP A 131 7.77 24.18 -1.03
N PRO A 132 7.33 24.10 0.25
CA PRO A 132 5.94 23.84 0.59
C PRO A 132 4.93 24.85 0.00
N LYS A 133 5.37 26.02 -0.45
CA LYS A 133 4.51 27.01 -1.13
C LYS A 133 3.96 26.50 -2.47
N ILE A 134 4.66 25.60 -3.15
CA ILE A 134 4.15 25.07 -4.43
C ILE A 134 2.85 24.29 -4.23
N TYR A 135 2.68 23.67 -3.05
CA TYR A 135 1.53 22.83 -2.73
C TYR A 135 0.23 23.62 -2.69
N ASP A 136 0.28 24.93 -2.43
CA ASP A 136 -0.90 25.79 -2.43
C ASP A 136 -1.57 25.83 -3.82
N ALA A 137 -0.81 25.63 -4.90
CA ALA A 137 -1.36 25.53 -6.26
C ALA A 137 -2.12 24.21 -6.53
N TYR A 138 -1.75 23.14 -5.82
CA TYR A 138 -2.31 21.79 -5.99
C TYR A 138 -3.54 21.53 -5.10
N VAL A 139 -3.73 22.33 -4.04
CA VAL A 139 -4.94 22.22 -3.21
C VAL A 139 -6.18 22.54 -4.03
N GLY A 140 -7.21 21.71 -3.89
CA GLY A 140 -8.46 21.86 -4.62
C GLY A 140 -9.27 20.57 -4.72
N GLN A 141 -10.35 20.64 -5.50
CA GLN A 141 -11.16 19.47 -5.86
C GLN A 141 -10.98 19.14 -7.34
N TYR A 142 -10.85 17.86 -7.65
CA TYR A 142 -10.61 17.34 -8.99
C TYR A 142 -11.67 16.30 -9.33
N GLU A 143 -12.38 16.49 -10.43
CA GLU A 143 -13.38 15.55 -10.92
C GLU A 143 -12.78 14.60 -11.95
N ILE A 144 -12.84 13.29 -11.66
CA ILE A 144 -12.52 12.22 -12.62
C ILE A 144 -13.84 11.75 -13.23
N ALA A 145 -14.20 12.34 -14.36
CA ALA A 145 -15.48 12.10 -15.03
C ALA A 145 -15.71 10.62 -15.39
N SER A 146 -14.66 9.90 -15.80
CA SER A 146 -14.74 8.48 -16.17
C SER A 146 -15.13 7.57 -15.00
N LEU A 147 -14.88 8.01 -13.75
CA LEU A 147 -15.21 7.29 -12.53
C LEU A 147 -16.41 7.91 -11.79
N SER A 148 -16.97 9.02 -12.30
CA SER A 148 -17.97 9.82 -11.59
C SER A 148 -17.56 10.12 -10.14
N SER A 149 -16.27 10.38 -9.93
CA SER A 149 -15.66 10.52 -8.61
C SER A 149 -14.96 11.88 -8.48
N VAL A 150 -14.95 12.41 -7.26
CA VAL A 150 -14.22 13.63 -6.91
C VAL A 150 -13.10 13.26 -5.95
N ILE A 151 -11.93 13.81 -6.22
CA ILE A 151 -10.74 13.76 -5.38
C ILE A 151 -10.53 15.12 -4.75
N THR A 152 -10.34 15.15 -3.43
CA THR A 152 -9.92 16.38 -2.73
C THR A 152 -8.42 16.29 -2.43
N VAL A 153 -7.67 17.33 -2.81
CA VAL A 153 -6.25 17.48 -2.47
C VAL A 153 -6.13 18.54 -1.37
N THR A 154 -5.49 18.18 -0.26
CA THR A 154 -5.26 19.06 0.89
C THR A 154 -3.77 19.18 1.22
N LYS A 155 -3.42 20.28 1.89
CA LYS A 155 -2.07 20.50 2.45
C LYS A 155 -2.16 20.50 3.97
N GLU A 156 -1.36 19.66 4.62
CA GLU A 156 -1.30 19.54 6.08
C GLU A 156 0.15 19.40 6.53
N ASN A 157 0.65 20.30 7.39
CA ASN A 157 2.02 20.26 7.92
C ASN A 157 3.09 20.08 6.84
N ASP A 158 3.08 20.95 5.81
CA ASP A 158 4.01 20.91 4.67
C ASP A 158 4.02 19.59 3.89
N ARG A 159 2.90 18.86 3.90
CA ARG A 159 2.70 17.64 3.12
C ARG A 159 1.37 17.71 2.36
N LEU A 160 1.33 17.03 1.22
CA LEU A 160 0.11 16.92 0.42
C LEU A 160 -0.61 15.61 0.72
N PHE A 161 -1.93 15.68 0.73
CA PHE A 161 -2.80 14.54 0.92
C PHE A 161 -3.87 14.51 -0.15
N VAL A 162 -4.29 13.30 -0.49
CA VAL A 162 -5.37 13.01 -1.41
C VAL A 162 -6.48 12.29 -0.66
N HIS A 163 -7.73 12.70 -0.88
CA HIS A 163 -8.90 12.06 -0.31
C HIS A 163 -9.95 11.85 -1.41
N PRO A 164 -9.93 10.68 -2.08
CA PRO A 164 -10.98 10.28 -3.00
C PRO A 164 -12.31 10.07 -2.27
N THR A 165 -13.42 10.32 -2.96
CA THR A 165 -14.76 10.16 -2.36
C THR A 165 -15.00 8.69 -1.99
N GLY A 166 -15.24 8.42 -0.70
CA GLY A 166 -15.51 7.07 -0.19
C GLY A 166 -14.26 6.27 0.21
N GLU A 167 -13.06 6.80 -0.04
CA GLU A 167 -11.79 6.14 0.27
C GLU A 167 -11.07 6.82 1.46
N ALA A 168 -10.08 6.13 2.02
CA ALA A 168 -9.21 6.71 3.03
C ALA A 168 -8.40 7.90 2.48
N LYS A 169 -7.95 8.78 3.37
CA LYS A 169 -7.02 9.86 3.01
C LYS A 169 -5.60 9.29 2.97
N ALA A 170 -4.91 9.51 1.86
CA ALA A 170 -3.54 9.05 1.64
C ALA A 170 -2.57 10.23 1.44
N GLU A 171 -1.30 10.05 1.78
CA GLU A 171 -0.25 11.05 1.56
C GLU A 171 0.28 10.98 0.11
N LEU A 172 0.51 12.15 -0.49
CA LEU A 172 1.14 12.32 -1.79
C LEU A 172 2.64 12.63 -1.58
N PHE A 173 3.49 11.72 -2.02
CA PHE A 173 4.93 11.89 -1.89
C PHE A 173 5.55 12.39 -3.20
N PRO A 174 6.29 13.50 -3.18
CA PRO A 174 6.81 14.11 -4.41
C PRO A 174 7.92 13.27 -5.05
N GLU A 175 7.77 13.00 -6.35
CA GLU A 175 8.79 12.44 -7.23
C GLU A 175 9.38 13.53 -8.15
N SER A 176 8.56 14.52 -8.52
CA SER A 176 8.97 15.75 -9.21
C SER A 176 8.10 16.92 -8.75
N GLU A 177 8.25 18.11 -9.34
CA GLU A 177 7.38 19.24 -9.04
C GLU A 177 5.90 18.93 -9.29
N THR A 178 5.58 18.10 -10.28
CA THR A 178 4.20 17.79 -10.71
C THR A 178 3.81 16.33 -10.54
N GLN A 179 4.76 15.43 -10.27
CA GLN A 179 4.52 14.00 -10.15
C GLN A 179 4.68 13.56 -8.70
N TYR A 180 3.69 12.80 -8.22
CA TYR A 180 3.60 12.34 -6.85
C TYR A 180 3.21 10.86 -6.82
N PHE A 181 3.82 10.11 -5.93
CA PHE A 181 3.46 8.72 -5.67
C PHE A 181 2.53 8.62 -4.45
N VAL A 182 1.56 7.71 -4.51
CA VAL A 182 0.60 7.41 -3.45
C VAL A 182 0.75 5.94 -3.06
N PRO A 183 1.65 5.61 -2.10
CA PRO A 183 1.96 4.24 -1.71
C PRO A 183 0.74 3.41 -1.29
N GLU A 184 -0.19 4.04 -0.56
CA GLU A 184 -1.38 3.36 -0.02
C GLU A 184 -2.29 2.80 -1.12
N PHE A 185 -2.28 3.42 -2.30
CA PHE A 185 -3.05 2.96 -3.46
C PHE A 185 -2.18 2.35 -4.55
N GLY A 186 -0.86 2.33 -4.41
CA GLY A 186 0.04 1.94 -5.51
C GLY A 186 -0.19 2.77 -6.78
N ALA A 187 -0.50 4.06 -6.64
CA ALA A 187 -0.88 4.94 -7.73
C ALA A 187 0.09 6.13 -7.88
N GLN A 188 0.17 6.70 -9.07
CA GLN A 188 0.84 7.99 -9.30
C GLN A 188 -0.17 9.06 -9.64
N THR A 189 0.08 10.28 -9.19
CA THR A 189 -0.69 11.48 -9.52
C THR A 189 0.21 12.48 -10.24
N VAL A 190 -0.19 12.92 -11.42
CA VAL A 190 0.50 13.94 -12.21
C VAL A 190 -0.37 15.18 -12.32
N PHE A 191 0.04 16.29 -11.73
CA PHE A 191 -0.66 17.57 -11.84
C PHE A 191 -0.40 18.22 -13.21
N ILE A 192 -1.47 18.65 -13.87
CA ILE A 192 -1.42 19.32 -15.16
C ILE A 192 -1.40 20.84 -14.94
N LYS A 193 -0.43 21.52 -15.54
CA LYS A 193 -0.33 22.99 -15.57
C LYS A 193 -0.61 23.52 -16.98
N ASN A 194 -1.22 24.70 -17.07
CA ASN A 194 -1.33 25.43 -18.33
C ASN A 194 -0.06 26.27 -18.62
N ASP A 195 -0.04 26.98 -19.74
CA ASP A 195 1.09 27.85 -20.17
C ASP A 195 1.40 28.99 -19.20
N LYS A 196 0.48 29.30 -18.27
CA LYS A 196 0.67 30.32 -17.21
C LYS A 196 1.18 29.71 -15.91
N GLY A 197 1.39 28.39 -15.87
CA GLY A 197 1.80 27.65 -14.67
C GLY A 197 0.65 27.36 -13.70
N GLU A 198 -0.61 27.63 -14.08
CA GLU A 198 -1.78 27.37 -13.24
C GLU A 198 -2.18 25.90 -13.35
N VAL A 199 -2.50 25.28 -12.21
CA VAL A 199 -2.91 23.87 -12.15
C VAL A 199 -4.36 23.74 -12.62
N THR A 200 -4.58 23.03 -13.73
CA THR A 200 -5.90 22.89 -14.36
C THR A 200 -6.51 21.50 -14.17
N GLY A 201 -5.72 20.52 -13.75
CA GLY A 201 -6.19 19.16 -13.58
C GLY A 201 -5.10 18.25 -13.01
N LEU A 202 -5.39 16.95 -13.06
CA LEU A 202 -4.44 15.90 -12.73
C LEU A 202 -4.70 14.66 -13.60
N VAL A 203 -3.75 13.74 -13.62
CA VAL A 203 -3.93 12.36 -14.12
C VAL A 203 -3.57 11.42 -12.99
N VAL A 204 -4.45 10.47 -12.68
CA VAL A 204 -4.12 9.36 -11.79
C VAL A 204 -3.73 8.16 -12.65
N HIS A 205 -2.52 7.66 -12.47
CA HIS A 205 -2.05 6.42 -13.06
C HIS A 205 -2.23 5.30 -12.05
N PHE A 206 -3.10 4.34 -12.35
CA PHE A 206 -3.39 3.20 -11.47
C PHE A 206 -3.76 1.97 -12.29
N GLY A 207 -3.21 0.81 -11.90
CA GLY A 207 -3.49 -0.46 -12.61
C GLY A 207 -3.08 -0.46 -14.09
N GLY A 208 -2.09 0.35 -14.48
CA GLY A 208 -1.68 0.53 -15.87
C GLY A 208 -2.66 1.34 -16.73
N GLN A 209 -3.62 2.02 -16.11
CA GLN A 209 -4.58 2.90 -16.77
C GLN A 209 -4.44 4.34 -16.28
N ASP A 210 -4.83 5.28 -17.16
CA ASP A 210 -4.82 6.71 -16.89
C ASP A 210 -6.23 7.22 -16.67
N TYR A 211 -6.43 7.92 -15.56
CA TYR A 211 -7.69 8.54 -15.19
C TYR A 211 -7.51 10.07 -15.12
N PRO A 212 -7.82 10.80 -16.21
CA PRO A 212 -7.71 12.25 -16.23
C PRO A 212 -8.80 12.89 -15.36
N GLY A 213 -8.41 13.90 -14.59
CA GLY A 213 -9.28 14.69 -13.73
C GLY A 213 -9.16 16.18 -13.99
N THR A 214 -10.29 16.89 -13.96
CA THR A 214 -10.33 18.35 -14.14
C THR A 214 -10.43 19.03 -12.79
N LYS A 215 -9.66 20.11 -12.56
CA LYS A 215 -9.79 20.91 -11.34
C LYS A 215 -11.11 21.69 -11.37
N ILE A 216 -11.96 21.50 -10.37
CA ILE A 216 -13.29 22.12 -10.27
C ILE A 216 -13.40 23.16 -9.17
N ARG A 217 -12.50 23.14 -8.17
CA ARG A 217 -12.39 24.11 -7.08
C ARG A 217 -10.96 24.25 -6.59
#